data_AF-K2BUL2-F1
#
_entry.id   AF-K2BUL2-F1
#
_cell.length_a   1.000
_cell.length_b   1.000
_cell.length_c   1.000
_cell.angle_alpha   90.00
_cell.angle_beta   90.00
_cell.angle_gamma   90.00
#
_symmetry.space_group_name_H-M   'P 1'
#
loop_
_entity.id
_entity.type
_entity.pdbx_description
1 polymer ?
#
loop_
_entity_poly.entity_id
_entity_poly.type
_entity_poly.pdbx_seq_one_letter_code
_entity_poly.pdbx_strand_id
1 'polypeptide(L)' 'MNGLTLEHYKRALEYLRIGNASVHRAQAENRKKGIPNWYSINGVIISDQEIEATAKKRK' A
#
# COMPACT_ATOMS: atom_id res chain seq x y z
N MET A 1 -18.74 27.40 11.00
CA MET A 1 -17.78 26.34 10.64
C MET A 1 -18.13 25.85 9.24
N ASN A 2 -17.34 26.16 8.23
CA ASN A 2 -17.54 25.60 6.89
C ASN A 2 -16.98 24.18 6.90
N GLY A 3 -17.86 23.20 7.06
CA GLY A 3 -17.52 21.77 7.05
C GLY A 3 -17.14 21.29 5.65
N LEU A 4 -16.45 20.15 5.60
CA LEU A 4 -16.21 19.41 4.36
C LEU A 4 -17.56 19.03 3.74
N THR A 5 -17.77 19.41 2.48
CA THR A 5 -18.98 19.02 1.72
C THR A 5 -18.87 17.57 1.22
N LEU A 6 -19.99 16.96 0.87
CA LEU A 6 -20.03 15.63 0.25
C LEU A 6 -19.10 15.49 -0.97
N GLU A 7 -18.99 16.54 -1.77
CA GLU A 7 -18.10 16.56 -2.94
C GLU A 7 -16.61 16.47 -2.57
N HIS A 8 -16.20 17.07 -1.44
CA HIS A 8 -14.83 16.90 -0.94
C HIS A 8 -14.55 15.44 -0.57
N TYR A 9 -15.49 14.76 0.08
CA TYR A 9 -15.36 13.35 0.43
C TYR A 9 -15.29 12.45 -0.82
N LYS A 10 -16.17 12.68 -1.81
CA LYS A 10 -16.13 11.93 -3.07
C LYS A 10 -14.79 12.06 -3.77
N ARG A 11 -14.26 13.29 -3.85
CA ARG A 11 -12.97 13.57 -4.48
C ARG A 11 -11.79 12.94 -3.72
N ALA A 12 -11.83 12.96 -2.38
CA ALA A 12 -10.84 12.28 -1.56
C ALA A 12 -10.86 10.76 -1.80
N LEU A 13 -12.04 10.14 -1.86
CA LEU A 13 -12.19 8.71 -2.16
C LEU A 13 -11.69 8.36 -3.56
N GLU A 14 -11.94 9.22 -4.55
CA GLU A 14 -11.44 9.04 -5.90
C GLU A 14 -9.91 9.05 -5.94
N TYR A 15 -9.26 10.00 -5.27
CA TYR A 15 -7.81 10.04 -5.17
C TYR A 15 -7.24 8.83 -4.44
N LEU A 16 -7.86 8.39 -3.35
CA LEU A 16 -7.47 7.16 -2.66
C LEU A 16 -7.58 5.95 -3.60
N ARG A 17 -8.65 5.84 -4.38
CA ARG A 17 -8.84 4.74 -5.34
C ARG A 17 -7.74 4.72 -6.41
N ILE A 18 -7.43 5.87 -7.00
CA ILE A 18 -6.39 6.01 -8.03
C ILE A 18 -5.00 5.70 -7.44
N GLY A 19 -4.72 6.22 -6.25
CA GLY A 19 -3.47 5.97 -5.53
C GLY A 19 -3.28 4.49 -5.22
N ASN A 20 -4.29 3.84 -4.65
CA ASN A 20 -4.25 2.41 -4.33
C ASN A 20 -4.03 1.56 -5.59
N ALA A 21 -4.76 1.84 -6.69
CA ALA A 21 -4.59 1.10 -7.93
C ALA A 21 -3.15 1.24 -8.49
N SER A 22 -2.59 2.45 -8.43
CA SER A 22 -1.22 2.73 -8.89
C SER A 22 -0.18 2.00 -8.04
N VAL A 23 -0.33 2.06 -6.71
CA VAL A 23 0.54 1.39 -5.74
C VAL A 23 0.51 -0.13 -5.92
N HIS A 24 -0.68 -0.74 -6.05
CA HIS A 24 -0.79 -2.18 -6.26
C HIS A 24 -0.12 -2.64 -7.55
N ARG A 25 -0.26 -1.87 -8.64
CA ARG A 25 0.42 -2.17 -9.90
C ARG A 25 1.94 -2.12 -9.73
N ALA A 26 2.46 -1.06 -9.11
CA ALA A 26 3.90 -0.93 -8.86
C ALA A 26 4.44 -2.09 -8.00
N GLN A 27 3.71 -2.48 -6.95
CA GLN A 27 4.09 -3.59 -6.08
C GLN A 27 4.11 -4.94 -6.80
N ALA A 28 3.14 -5.18 -7.67
CA ALA A 28 3.11 -6.40 -8.50
C ALA A 28 4.31 -6.46 -9.44
N GLU A 29 4.68 -5.35 -10.07
CA GLU A 29 5.87 -5.27 -10.93
C GLU A 29 7.18 -5.43 -10.14
N ASN A 30 7.26 -4.88 -8.94
CA ASN A 30 8.41 -5.08 -8.05
C ASN A 30 8.60 -6.57 -7.72
N ARG A 31 7.52 -7.28 -7.36
CA ARG A 31 7.56 -8.72 -7.09
C ARG A 31 8.05 -9.52 -8.29
N LYS A 32 7.54 -9.21 -9.49
CA LYS A 32 8.01 -9.86 -10.74
C LYS A 32 9.51 -9.67 -10.98
N LYS A 33 10.07 -8.54 -10.56
CA LYS A 33 11.50 -8.20 -10.69
C LYS A 33 12.34 -8.66 -9.50
N GLY A 34 11.76 -9.30 -8.48
CA GLY A 34 12.46 -9.64 -7.24
C GLY A 34 12.84 -8.42 -6.38
N ILE A 35 12.28 -7.25 -6.66
CA ILE A 35 12.50 -6.03 -5.89
C ILE A 35 11.56 -6.05 -4.67
N PRO A 36 12.06 -5.85 -3.44
CA PRO A 36 11.21 -5.82 -2.26
C PRO A 36 10.29 -4.59 -2.23
N ASN A 37 9.05 -4.77 -1.78
CA ASN A 37 8.19 -3.64 -1.42
C ASN A 37 8.41 -3.30 0.06
N TRP A 38 8.59 -2.02 0.34
CA TRP A 38 8.77 -1.50 1.70
C TRP A 38 7.54 -0.73 2.15
N TYR A 39 7.16 -0.93 3.41
CA TYR A 39 5.98 -0.35 4.04
C TYR A 39 6.35 0.27 5.38
N SER A 40 5.70 1.36 5.75
CA SER A 40 5.68 1.83 7.14
C SER A 40 4.36 1.41 7.77
N ILE A 41 4.42 0.47 8.72
CA ILE A 41 3.25 -0.05 9.44
C ILE A 41 3.48 0.23 10.92
N ASN A 42 2.63 1.08 11.51
CA ASN A 42 2.74 1.51 12.90
C ASN A 42 4.13 2.08 13.26
N GLY A 43 4.75 2.82 12.34
CA GLY A 43 6.08 3.39 12.53
C GLY A 43 7.25 2.42 12.32
N VAL A 44 6.97 1.16 11.97
CA VAL A 44 7.98 0.15 11.67
C VAL A 44 8.10 -0.02 10.16
N ILE A 45 9.34 -0.01 9.65
CA ILE A 45 9.62 -0.30 8.25
C ILE A 45 9.69 -1.82 8.05
N ILE A 46 8.88 -2.35 7.14
CA ILE A 46 8.73 -3.79 6.91
C ILE A 46 8.80 -4.07 5.40
N SER A 47 9.48 -5.16 5.02
CA SER A 47 9.48 -5.67 3.64
C SER A 47 8.50 -6.83 3.44
N ASP A 48 7.83 -6.90 2.29
CA ASP A 48 7.02 -8.09 1.93
C ASP A 48 7.85 -9.38 1.80
N GLN A 49 9.13 -9.27 1.39
CA GLN A 49 10.03 -10.44 1.34
C GLN A 49 10.39 -10.97 2.73
N GLU A 50 10.53 -10.09 3.74
CA GLU A 50 10.77 -10.49 5.13
C GLU A 50 9.56 -11.23 5.72
N ILE A 51 8.35 -10.77 5.37
CA ILE A 51 7.09 -11.43 5.75
C ILE A 51 7.03 -12.83 5.14
N GLU A 52 7.31 -12.96 3.84
CA GLU A 52 7.32 -14.26 3.15
C GLU A 52 8.37 -15.22 3.73
N ALA A 53 9.58 -14.73 4.01
CA ALA A 53 10.64 -15.53 4.64
C ALA A 53 10.23 -16.02 6.04
N THR A 54 9.60 -15.14 6.82
CA THR A 54 9.09 -15.50 8.16
C THR A 54 7.96 -16.53 8.08
N ALA A 55 7.06 -16.39 7.09
CA ALA A 55 5.97 -17.34 6.88
C ALA A 55 6.47 -18.73 6.46
N LYS A 56 7.52 -18.80 5.62
CA LYS A 56 8.16 -20.07 5.22
C LYS A 56 8.81 -20.79 6.40
N LYS A 57 9.45 -20.06 7.33
CA LYS A 57 10.07 -20.65 8.53
C LYS A 57 9.07 -21.24 9.53
N ARG A 58 7.80 -20.85 9.46
CA ARG A 58 6.72 -21.34 10.34
C ARG A 58 5.99 -22.57 9.81
N LYS A 59 6.28 -22.99 8.58
CA LYS A 59 5.77 -24.21 7.96
C LYS A 59 6.81 -25.32 8.08
#